data_AF-A0A9D4PH00-F1
#
_entry.id   AF-A0A9D4PH00-F1
#
_cell.length_a   1.000
_cell.length_b   1.000
_cell.length_c   1.000
_cell.angle_alpha   90.00
_cell.angle_beta   90.00
_cell.angle_gamma   90.00
#
_symmetry.space_group_name_H-M   'P 1'
#
loop_
_entity.id
_entity.type
_entity.pdbx_description
1 polymer ?
#
loop_
_entity_poly.entity_id
_entity_poly.type
_entity_poly.pdbx_seq_one_letter_code
_entity_poly.pdbx_strand_id
1 'polypeptide(L)'
;MQRTDRTMAAAFAGWLRVAYVILLVFSTLCQARYASAICPSESNIRPCSCTLIALGIRVWCSRIANEHTLRTILAYLSSYKLNSLSLEHLNFTLTPDLFDRLEVVTVKVMQSEFRIENPIAELHASGVPSRIEALNVRQSTLDLGDSSLAILRGLRHIEVINSNIAVLRRRWFSGLGRLNQLEIENTKMKRLEDRALAGLNEVQRIVLKANELKELRRSYFPELAAKLAHLDFR
;
A
#
# COMPACT_ATOMS: atom_id res chain seq x y z
N MET A 1 12.06 -65.19 12.08
CA MET A 1 11.59 -63.92 12.68
C MET A 1 12.55 -62.78 12.29
N GLN A 2 12.68 -62.48 10.98
CA GLN A 2 13.74 -61.58 10.46
C GLN A 2 13.33 -60.78 9.21
N ARG A 3 12.09 -60.95 8.72
CA ARG A 3 11.60 -60.36 7.46
C ARG A 3 10.81 -59.05 7.65
N THR A 4 10.29 -58.82 8.86
CA THR A 4 9.48 -57.64 9.23
C THR A 4 10.31 -56.40 9.59
N ASP A 5 11.58 -56.54 9.96
CA ASP A 5 12.43 -55.39 10.30
C ASP A 5 12.97 -54.64 9.06
N ARG A 6 13.24 -55.37 7.98
CA ARG A 6 13.76 -54.77 6.73
C ARG A 6 12.72 -53.88 6.02
N THR A 7 11.43 -54.22 6.13
CA THR A 7 10.35 -53.43 5.51
C THR A 7 10.07 -52.14 6.30
N MET A 8 10.14 -52.18 7.64
CA MET A 8 10.04 -50.98 8.47
C MET A 8 11.22 -50.04 8.27
N ALA A 9 12.44 -50.56 8.19
CA ALA A 9 13.64 -49.75 7.92
C ALA A 9 13.59 -49.06 6.55
N ALA A 10 13.10 -49.75 5.51
CA ALA A 10 12.94 -49.18 4.17
C ALA A 10 11.86 -48.09 4.13
N ALA A 11 10.75 -48.28 4.84
CA ALA A 11 9.70 -47.27 4.96
C ALA A 11 10.22 -46.02 5.71
N PHE A 12 10.95 -46.21 6.82
CA PHE A 12 11.54 -45.11 7.60
C PHE A 12 12.57 -44.30 6.79
N ALA A 13 13.39 -44.99 5.99
CA ALA A 13 14.33 -44.34 5.06
C ALA A 13 13.60 -43.55 3.96
N GLY A 14 12.44 -44.02 3.50
CA GLY A 14 11.57 -43.30 2.56
C GLY A 14 11.03 -41.99 3.15
N TRP A 15 10.53 -42.02 4.38
CA TRP A 15 10.04 -40.82 5.09
C TRP A 15 11.15 -39.80 5.34
N LEU A 16 12.35 -40.24 5.73
CA LEU A 16 13.51 -39.34 5.90
C LEU A 16 13.91 -38.66 4.59
N ARG A 17 13.86 -39.37 3.45
CA ARG A 17 14.12 -38.79 2.13
C ARG A 17 13.07 -37.75 1.76
N VAL A 18 11.78 -38.03 2.00
CA VAL A 18 10.69 -37.07 1.73
C VAL A 18 10.82 -35.83 2.61
N ALA A 19 11.08 -35.99 3.91
CA ALA A 19 11.32 -34.87 4.82
C ALA A 19 12.54 -34.03 4.40
N TYR A 20 13.62 -34.68 3.98
CA TYR A 20 14.81 -34.00 3.46
C TYR A 20 14.53 -33.23 2.16
N VAL A 21 13.80 -33.81 1.21
CA VAL A 21 13.39 -33.10 -0.01
C VAL A 21 12.48 -31.93 0.32
N ILE A 22 11.52 -32.10 1.23
CA ILE A 22 10.65 -31.01 1.69
C ILE A 22 11.48 -29.89 2.33
N LEU A 23 12.43 -30.21 3.21
CA LEU A 23 13.34 -29.24 3.83
C LEU A 23 14.23 -28.54 2.80
N LEU A 24 14.74 -29.24 1.79
CA LEU A 24 15.50 -28.64 0.68
C LEU A 24 14.62 -27.74 -0.20
N VAL A 25 13.38 -28.12 -0.46
CA VAL A 25 12.42 -27.30 -1.21
C VAL A 25 12.06 -26.06 -0.40
N PHE A 26 11.82 -26.18 0.91
CA PHE A 26 11.59 -25.02 1.77
C PHE A 26 12.83 -24.13 1.90
N SER A 27 14.03 -24.69 1.98
CA SER A 27 15.27 -23.91 2.06
C SER A 27 15.57 -23.20 0.74
N THR A 28 15.36 -23.84 -0.41
CA THR A 28 15.52 -23.24 -1.75
C THR A 28 14.43 -22.21 -2.06
N LEU A 29 13.16 -22.45 -1.68
CA LEU A 29 12.09 -21.45 -1.75
C LEU A 29 12.35 -20.28 -0.80
N CYS A 30 12.92 -20.54 0.38
CA CYS A 30 13.36 -19.51 1.30
C CYS A 30 14.50 -18.70 0.68
N GLN A 31 15.54 -19.36 0.14
CA GLN A 31 16.65 -18.71 -0.57
C GLN A 31 16.20 -17.94 -1.82
N ALA A 32 15.20 -18.41 -2.56
CA ALA A 32 14.64 -17.73 -3.72
C ALA A 32 13.79 -16.51 -3.34
N ARG A 33 13.10 -16.54 -2.18
CA ARG A 33 12.48 -15.34 -1.57
C ARG A 33 13.54 -14.38 -1.01
N TYR A 34 14.64 -14.92 -0.52
CA TYR A 34 15.81 -14.18 -0.02
C TYR A 34 16.79 -13.77 -1.11
N ALA A 35 16.51 -14.05 -2.39
CA ALA A 35 17.33 -13.66 -3.52
C ALA A 35 17.32 -12.12 -3.64
N SER A 36 18.24 -11.55 -2.87
CA SER A 36 18.72 -10.17 -2.76
C SER A 36 17.68 -9.07 -2.53
N ALA A 37 16.95 -9.12 -1.41
CA ALA A 37 16.56 -7.86 -0.77
C ALA A 37 17.84 -7.22 -0.19
N ILE A 38 18.60 -6.53 -1.04
CA ILE A 38 19.81 -5.81 -0.67
C ILE A 38 19.53 -4.33 -0.86
N CYS A 39 19.88 -3.53 0.14
CA CYS A 39 19.76 -2.09 0.02
C CYS A 39 20.72 -1.54 -1.04
N PRO A 40 20.29 -0.57 -1.86
CA PRO A 40 21.20 0.15 -2.72
C PRO A 40 22.29 0.88 -1.92
N SER A 41 23.35 1.29 -2.63
CA SER A 41 24.33 2.22 -2.06
C SER A 41 23.65 3.50 -1.58
N GLU A 42 23.93 3.88 -0.34
CA GLU A 42 23.38 5.10 0.28
C GLU A 42 23.70 6.35 -0.56
N SER A 43 24.88 6.40 -1.19
CA SER A 43 25.31 7.51 -2.06
C SER A 43 24.32 7.82 -3.18
N ASN A 44 23.65 6.79 -3.70
CA ASN A 44 22.76 6.89 -4.86
C ASN A 44 21.34 7.33 -4.48
N ILE A 45 20.99 7.20 -3.20
CA ILE A 45 19.65 7.49 -2.70
C ILE A 45 19.60 8.61 -1.67
N ARG A 46 20.73 9.25 -1.33
CA ARG A 46 20.77 10.39 -0.42
C ARG A 46 19.80 11.50 -0.87
N PRO A 47 19.01 12.11 0.05
CA PRO A 47 19.07 12.00 1.51
C PRO A 47 18.23 10.84 2.10
N CYS A 48 17.78 9.89 1.29
CA CYS A 48 17.05 8.71 1.77
C CYS A 48 17.99 7.67 2.39
N SER A 49 17.41 6.84 3.25
CA SER A 49 18.06 5.67 3.86
C SER A 49 17.31 4.41 3.46
N CYS A 50 18.03 3.28 3.42
CA CYS A 50 17.43 1.97 3.18
C CYS A 50 17.74 1.04 4.35
N THR A 51 16.76 0.23 4.72
CA THR A 51 16.87 -0.80 5.77
C THR A 51 16.34 -2.13 5.26
N LEU A 52 17.00 -3.21 5.67
CA LEU A 52 16.54 -4.58 5.43
C LEU A 52 15.50 -4.97 6.47
N ILE A 53 14.42 -5.59 6.04
CA ILE A 53 13.37 -6.14 6.90
C ILE A 53 13.01 -7.55 6.44
N ALA A 54 12.26 -8.29 7.27
CA ALA A 54 11.90 -9.69 6.99
C ALA A 54 11.19 -9.92 5.64
N LEU A 55 10.51 -8.90 5.11
CA LEU A 55 9.70 -8.98 3.88
C LEU A 55 10.30 -8.20 2.69
N GLY A 56 11.55 -7.74 2.78
CA GLY A 56 12.21 -7.03 1.70
C GLY A 56 12.99 -5.81 2.18
N ILE A 57 13.04 -4.75 1.37
CA ILE A 57 13.69 -3.50 1.74
C ILE A 57 12.66 -2.42 2.07
N ARG A 58 13.00 -1.55 3.02
CA ARG A 58 12.26 -0.32 3.33
C ARG A 58 13.15 0.87 3.02
N VAL A 59 12.62 1.81 2.23
CA VAL A 59 13.26 3.08 1.95
C VAL A 59 12.55 4.18 2.73
N TRP A 60 13.32 5.04 3.39
CA TRP A 60 12.84 6.20 4.13
C TRP A 60 13.51 7.45 3.58
N CYS A 61 12.72 8.41 3.12
CA CYS A 61 13.17 9.67 2.58
C CYS A 61 12.62 10.80 3.44
N SER A 62 13.49 11.72 3.85
CA SER A 62 13.10 12.86 4.69
C SER A 62 13.73 14.15 4.19
N ARG A 63 12.98 15.26 4.26
CA ARG A 63 13.49 16.62 3.97
C ARG A 63 14.17 16.74 2.60
N ILE A 64 13.59 16.11 1.57
CA ILE A 64 14.07 16.27 0.20
C ILE A 64 13.79 17.70 -0.27
N ALA A 65 14.76 18.31 -0.95
CA ALA A 65 14.70 19.72 -1.31
C ALA A 65 13.60 20.08 -2.32
N ASN A 66 13.31 19.20 -3.28
CA ASN A 66 12.31 19.40 -4.33
C ASN A 66 11.87 18.07 -4.96
N GLU A 67 10.78 18.11 -5.72
CA GLU A 67 10.20 16.95 -6.42
C GLU A 67 11.18 16.31 -7.42
N HIS A 68 11.98 17.10 -8.12
CA HIS A 68 12.92 16.59 -9.12
C HIS A 68 13.99 15.67 -8.50
N THR A 69 14.53 16.05 -7.34
CA THR A 69 15.44 15.19 -6.57
C THR A 69 14.76 13.88 -6.19
N LEU A 70 13.53 13.94 -5.68
CA LEU A 70 12.78 12.73 -5.33
C LEU A 70 12.55 11.84 -6.55
N ARG A 71 12.10 12.40 -7.68
CA ARG A 71 11.87 11.64 -8.92
C ARG A 71 13.13 10.94 -9.42
N THR A 72 14.30 11.57 -9.29
CA THR A 72 15.58 10.96 -9.65
C THR A 72 15.91 9.75 -8.76
N ILE A 73 15.71 9.88 -7.45
CA ILE A 73 15.91 8.78 -6.49
C ILE A 73 14.92 7.63 -6.76
N LEU A 74 13.64 7.94 -6.99
CA LEU A 74 12.62 6.94 -7.28
C LEU A 74 12.87 6.24 -8.63
N ALA A 75 13.38 6.96 -9.63
CA ALA A 75 13.80 6.36 -10.90
C ALA A 75 14.96 5.37 -10.71
N TYR A 76 15.93 5.69 -9.86
CA TYR A 76 16.99 4.75 -9.51
C TYR A 76 16.45 3.53 -8.74
N LEU A 77 15.47 3.74 -7.85
CA LEU A 77 14.83 2.67 -7.09
C LEU A 77 13.88 1.79 -7.91
N SER A 78 13.56 2.12 -9.17
CA SER A 78 12.63 1.34 -9.99
C SER A 78 13.12 -0.08 -10.30
N SER A 79 14.43 -0.35 -10.20
CA SER A 79 15.01 -1.69 -10.34
C SER A 79 14.91 -2.53 -9.06
N TYR A 80 14.42 -1.96 -7.96
CA TYR A 80 14.32 -2.61 -6.67
C TYR A 80 12.86 -2.96 -6.34
N LYS A 81 12.68 -4.07 -5.63
CA LYS A 81 11.40 -4.47 -5.05
C LYS A 81 11.31 -3.95 -3.62
N LEU A 82 10.51 -2.93 -3.41
CA LEU A 82 10.36 -2.27 -2.13
C LEU A 82 9.16 -2.87 -1.39
N ASN A 83 9.37 -3.26 -0.14
CA ASN A 83 8.22 -3.57 0.71
C ASN A 83 7.54 -2.27 1.17
N SER A 84 8.31 -1.22 1.45
CA SER A 84 7.77 0.06 1.92
C SER A 84 8.61 1.24 1.48
N LEU A 85 7.94 2.31 1.05
CA LEU A 85 8.51 3.64 0.83
C LEU A 85 7.87 4.63 1.81
N SER A 86 8.66 5.28 2.64
CA SER A 86 8.21 6.34 3.54
C SER A 86 8.75 7.69 3.06
N LEU A 87 7.86 8.66 2.89
CA LEU A 87 8.16 10.03 2.49
C LEU A 87 7.76 10.99 3.62
N GLU A 88 8.71 11.72 4.16
CA GLU A 88 8.49 12.54 5.35
C GLU A 88 9.04 13.96 5.25
N HIS A 89 8.35 14.91 5.85
CA HIS A 89 8.77 16.32 5.89
C HIS A 89 9.08 16.89 4.50
N LEU A 90 8.21 16.59 3.53
CA LEU A 90 8.34 17.12 2.17
C LEU A 90 7.53 18.41 2.04
N ASN A 91 8.15 19.42 1.43
CA ASN A 91 7.60 20.76 1.23
C ASN A 91 7.07 20.99 -0.19
N PHE A 92 6.83 19.92 -0.93
CA PHE A 92 6.29 19.94 -2.28
C PHE A 92 5.17 18.90 -2.41
N THR A 93 4.28 19.13 -3.36
CA THR A 93 3.14 18.27 -3.66
C THR A 93 3.62 16.92 -4.20
N LEU A 94 3.15 15.84 -3.58
CA LEU A 94 3.33 14.47 -4.09
C LEU A 94 2.19 14.06 -5.01
N THR A 95 2.51 13.69 -6.24
CA THR A 95 1.56 13.18 -7.22
C THR A 95 1.69 11.64 -7.39
N PRO A 96 0.59 10.91 -7.66
CA PRO A 96 0.64 9.46 -7.78
C PRO A 96 1.57 8.90 -8.87
N ASP A 97 1.82 9.65 -9.96
CA ASP A 97 2.66 9.23 -11.08
C ASP A 97 4.15 9.09 -10.71
N LEU A 98 4.57 9.68 -9.58
CA LEU A 98 5.88 9.46 -8.98
C LEU A 98 6.13 7.97 -8.68
N PHE A 99 5.07 7.18 -8.52
CA PHE A 99 5.15 5.77 -8.13
C PHE A 99 4.92 4.79 -9.29
N ASP A 100 4.65 5.26 -10.51
CA ASP A 100 4.22 4.41 -11.63
C ASP A 100 5.19 3.28 -11.99
N ARG A 101 6.49 3.52 -11.82
CA ARG A 101 7.56 2.55 -12.16
C ARG A 101 8.08 1.78 -10.96
N LEU A 102 7.53 2.02 -9.76
CA LEU A 102 8.01 1.40 -8.54
C LEU A 102 7.30 0.07 -8.29
N GLU A 103 8.08 -0.97 -8.02
CA GLU A 103 7.55 -2.20 -7.43
C GLU A 103 7.50 -2.05 -5.90
N VAL A 104 6.58 -1.21 -5.40
CA VAL A 104 6.40 -0.94 -3.97
C VAL A 104 5.04 -1.41 -3.47
N VAL A 105 5.03 -2.10 -2.31
CA VAL A 105 3.80 -2.63 -1.69
C VAL A 105 3.10 -1.56 -0.85
N THR A 106 3.83 -0.88 0.02
CA THR A 106 3.27 0.15 0.94
C THR A 106 3.91 1.51 0.69
N VAL A 107 3.10 2.54 0.50
CA VAL A 107 3.54 3.94 0.48
C VAL A 107 3.05 4.64 1.74
N LYS A 108 3.97 5.32 2.43
CA LYS A 108 3.66 6.12 3.63
C LYS A 108 4.05 7.57 3.39
N VAL A 109 3.14 8.48 3.69
CA VAL A 109 3.34 9.92 3.60
C VAL A 109 3.11 10.51 4.99
N MET A 110 4.14 11.11 5.57
CA MET A 110 4.07 11.65 6.93
C MET A 110 4.55 13.09 6.99
N GLN A 111 3.86 13.95 7.76
CA GLN A 111 4.26 15.35 7.94
C GLN A 111 4.57 16.07 6.62
N SER A 112 3.75 15.81 5.59
CA SER A 112 3.94 16.29 4.23
C SER A 112 2.62 16.73 3.62
N GLU A 113 2.66 17.31 2.42
CA GLU A 113 1.47 17.67 1.66
C GLU A 113 1.30 16.74 0.44
N PHE A 114 0.18 16.01 0.40
CA PHE A 114 -0.19 15.12 -0.71
C PHE A 114 -1.38 15.71 -1.46
N ARG A 115 -1.14 16.23 -2.66
CA ARG A 115 -2.18 16.82 -3.50
C ARG A 115 -2.14 16.26 -4.91
N ILE A 116 -3.29 16.30 -5.59
CA ILE A 116 -3.36 16.14 -7.05
C ILE A 116 -3.86 17.45 -7.63
N GLU A 117 -2.94 18.26 -8.16
CA GLU A 117 -3.26 19.62 -8.64
C GLU A 117 -3.87 19.65 -10.05
N ASN A 118 -3.87 18.54 -10.79
CA ASN A 118 -4.34 18.52 -12.17
C ASN A 118 -5.40 17.44 -12.44
N PRO A 119 -6.70 17.80 -12.54
CA PRO A 119 -7.80 16.87 -12.81
C PRO A 119 -7.74 16.18 -14.18
N ILE A 120 -6.89 16.63 -15.10
CA ILE A 120 -6.92 16.25 -16.53
C ILE A 120 -5.85 15.20 -16.90
N ALA A 121 -5.09 14.68 -15.94
CA ALA A 121 -4.30 13.48 -16.20
C ALA A 121 -5.10 12.20 -15.93
N GLU A 122 -6.25 12.01 -16.60
CA GLU A 122 -6.69 10.67 -17.02
C GLU A 122 -5.78 10.13 -18.16
N LEU A 123 -4.52 10.56 -18.16
CA LEU A 123 -3.56 10.35 -19.22
C LEU A 123 -2.87 9.02 -18.96
N HIS A 124 -3.33 8.01 -19.70
CA HIS A 124 -2.65 6.76 -19.99
C HIS A 124 -2.02 6.08 -18.78
N ALA A 125 -2.83 5.24 -18.14
CA ALA A 125 -2.31 4.02 -17.54
C ALA A 125 -1.31 3.39 -18.51
N SER A 126 -0.04 3.35 -18.09
CA SER A 126 1.12 2.86 -18.82
C SER A 126 1.05 1.35 -19.12
N GLY A 127 -0.14 0.73 -19.14
CA GLY A 127 -0.37 -0.70 -19.26
C GLY A 127 0.11 -1.50 -18.04
N VAL A 128 0.96 -0.91 -17.19
CA VAL A 128 1.53 -1.55 -16.01
C VAL A 128 0.61 -1.29 -14.80
N PRO A 129 -0.03 -2.33 -14.23
CA PRO A 129 -0.83 -2.16 -13.03
C PRO A 129 0.07 -1.82 -11.83
N SER A 130 -0.27 -0.74 -11.11
CA SER A 130 0.38 -0.39 -9.85
C SER A 130 0.33 -1.55 -8.86
N ARG A 131 1.47 -1.87 -8.24
CA ARG A 131 1.61 -2.90 -7.20
C ARG A 131 1.33 -2.37 -5.78
N ILE A 132 0.99 -1.09 -5.64
CA ILE A 132 0.73 -0.49 -4.34
C ILE A 132 -0.54 -1.10 -3.77
N GLU A 133 -0.41 -1.77 -2.63
CA GLU A 133 -1.51 -2.39 -1.90
C GLU A 133 -1.96 -1.55 -0.70
N ALA A 134 -1.06 -0.72 -0.14
CA ALA A 134 -1.36 0.12 1.01
C ALA A 134 -0.86 1.56 0.84
N LEU A 135 -1.73 2.52 1.14
CA LEU A 135 -1.41 3.95 1.22
C LEU A 135 -1.74 4.45 2.63
N ASN A 136 -0.71 4.93 3.34
CA ASN A 136 -0.86 5.49 4.69
C ASN A 136 -0.45 6.95 4.69
N VAL A 137 -1.38 7.84 5.05
CA VAL A 137 -1.17 9.28 5.15
C VAL A 137 -1.33 9.69 6.62
N ARG A 138 -0.28 10.20 7.25
CA ARG A 138 -0.31 10.55 8.68
C ARG A 138 0.21 11.95 8.93
N GLN A 139 -0.42 12.70 9.84
CA GLN A 139 0.04 14.06 10.21
C GLN A 139 0.28 14.95 8.98
N SER A 140 -0.53 14.80 7.94
CA SER A 140 -0.30 15.38 6.62
C SER A 140 -1.56 16.10 6.12
N THR A 141 -1.48 16.73 4.95
CA THR A 141 -2.68 17.18 4.22
C THR A 141 -2.93 16.22 3.05
N LEU A 142 -4.18 15.78 2.87
CA LEU A 142 -4.60 14.98 1.72
C LEU A 142 -5.69 15.75 0.96
N ASP A 143 -5.39 16.18 -0.26
CA ASP A 143 -6.34 16.87 -1.13
C ASP A 143 -6.23 16.42 -2.58
N LEU A 144 -7.13 15.54 -3.01
CA LEU A 144 -7.15 15.04 -4.39
C LEU A 144 -7.94 15.96 -5.33
N GLY A 145 -8.47 17.10 -4.87
CA GLY A 145 -9.35 17.95 -5.66
C GLY A 145 -10.51 17.14 -6.26
N ASP A 146 -10.75 17.33 -7.56
CA ASP A 146 -11.74 16.55 -8.33
C ASP A 146 -11.17 15.29 -9.01
N SER A 147 -9.97 14.88 -8.61
CA SER A 147 -9.26 13.70 -9.10
C SER A 147 -9.60 12.44 -8.30
N SER A 148 -8.99 11.32 -8.69
CA SER A 148 -9.17 10.03 -8.04
C SER A 148 -7.83 9.31 -7.85
N LEU A 149 -7.80 8.33 -6.95
CA LEU A 149 -6.68 7.39 -6.81
C LEU A 149 -6.77 6.21 -7.80
N ALA A 150 -7.53 6.32 -8.90
CA ALA A 150 -7.78 5.22 -9.84
C ALA A 150 -6.50 4.64 -10.48
N ILE A 151 -5.41 5.41 -10.54
CA ILE A 151 -4.10 4.92 -10.98
C ILE A 151 -3.51 3.87 -10.02
N LEU A 152 -3.86 3.97 -8.73
CA LEU A 152 -3.48 3.05 -7.66
C LEU A 152 -4.54 1.96 -7.43
N ARG A 153 -5.09 1.42 -8.52
CA ARG A 153 -6.15 0.38 -8.51
C ARG A 153 -5.76 -0.96 -7.87
N GLY A 154 -4.50 -1.13 -7.48
CA GLY A 154 -4.01 -2.23 -6.65
C GLY A 154 -4.33 -2.08 -5.15
N LEU A 155 -4.75 -0.88 -4.70
CA LEU A 155 -4.96 -0.58 -3.29
C LEU A 155 -5.99 -1.51 -2.64
N ARG A 156 -5.59 -2.07 -1.50
CA ARG A 156 -6.39 -2.88 -0.58
C ARG A 156 -6.62 -2.19 0.75
N HIS A 157 -5.70 -1.31 1.16
CA HIS A 157 -5.77 -0.58 2.41
C HIS A 157 -5.46 0.89 2.21
N ILE A 158 -6.33 1.77 2.72
CA ILE A 158 -6.07 3.20 2.83
C ILE A 158 -6.23 3.60 4.30
N GLU A 159 -5.22 4.25 4.84
CA GLU A 159 -5.22 4.80 6.18
C GLU A 159 -4.88 6.28 6.12
N VAL A 160 -5.74 7.14 6.65
CA VAL A 160 -5.48 8.57 6.81
C VAL A 160 -5.73 8.98 8.25
N ILE A 161 -4.67 9.30 8.99
CA ILE A 161 -4.74 9.54 10.44
C ILE A 161 -4.14 10.89 10.79
N ASN A 162 -4.77 11.63 11.72
CA ASN A 162 -4.28 12.91 12.22
C ASN A 162 -3.94 13.90 11.10
N SER A 163 -4.68 13.85 10.00
CA SER A 163 -4.39 14.57 8.75
C SER A 163 -5.54 15.49 8.36
N ASN A 164 -5.37 16.46 7.48
CA ASN A 164 -6.47 17.39 7.16
C ASN A 164 -7.30 16.89 5.97
N ILE A 165 -8.55 16.45 6.22
CA ILE A 165 -9.55 16.12 5.19
C ILE A 165 -10.87 16.78 5.59
N ALA A 166 -11.20 17.93 5.02
CA ALA A 166 -12.46 18.62 5.36
C ALA A 166 -13.70 17.94 4.74
N VAL A 167 -13.58 17.47 3.49
CA VAL A 167 -14.66 16.88 2.70
C VAL A 167 -14.13 15.67 1.96
N LEU A 168 -14.80 14.53 2.11
CA LEU A 168 -14.55 13.36 1.27
C LEU A 168 -15.35 13.50 -0.03
N ARG A 169 -14.67 13.77 -1.14
CA ARG A 169 -15.34 13.99 -2.43
C ARG A 169 -15.68 12.68 -3.14
N ARG A 170 -16.71 12.76 -4.00
CA ARG A 170 -17.32 11.63 -4.69
C ARG A 170 -16.32 10.78 -5.47
N ARG A 171 -15.29 11.40 -6.04
CA ARG A 171 -14.36 10.77 -6.99
C ARG A 171 -13.12 10.16 -6.36
N TRP A 172 -12.78 10.51 -5.12
CA TRP A 172 -11.47 10.20 -4.52
C TRP A 172 -11.12 8.72 -4.59
N PHE A 173 -12.10 7.84 -4.31
CA PHE A 173 -11.91 6.39 -4.33
C PHE A 173 -12.56 5.68 -5.53
N SER A 174 -12.92 6.44 -6.58
CA SER A 174 -13.38 5.86 -7.83
C SER A 174 -12.32 4.94 -8.41
N GLY A 175 -12.73 3.79 -8.96
CA GLY A 175 -11.82 2.79 -9.52
C GLY A 175 -11.12 1.89 -8.50
N LEU A 176 -11.26 2.14 -7.18
CA LEU A 176 -10.67 1.32 -6.12
C LEU A 176 -11.55 0.13 -5.73
N GLY A 177 -12.00 -0.65 -6.72
CA GLY A 177 -12.92 -1.77 -6.50
C GLY A 177 -12.35 -2.91 -5.65
N ARG A 178 -11.03 -2.95 -5.43
CA ARG A 178 -10.31 -3.96 -4.64
C ARG A 178 -10.00 -3.53 -3.21
N LEU A 179 -10.44 -2.33 -2.80
CA LEU A 179 -10.17 -1.81 -1.48
C LEU A 179 -10.93 -2.64 -0.43
N ASN A 180 -10.21 -3.21 0.52
CA ASN A 180 -10.76 -4.00 1.62
C ASN A 180 -11.01 -3.15 2.86
N GLN A 181 -10.15 -2.16 3.10
CA GLN A 181 -10.14 -1.39 4.36
C GLN A 181 -9.86 0.08 4.09
N LEU A 182 -10.75 0.93 4.62
CA LEU A 182 -10.62 2.38 4.60
C LEU A 182 -10.69 2.90 6.03
N GLU A 183 -9.63 3.58 6.46
CA GLU A 183 -9.57 4.24 7.76
C GLU A 183 -9.26 5.72 7.59
N ILE A 184 -10.13 6.57 8.12
CA ILE A 184 -9.98 8.02 8.15
C ILE A 184 -10.26 8.46 9.58
N GLU A 185 -9.21 8.75 10.33
CA GLU A 185 -9.28 9.05 11.76
C GLU A 185 -8.69 10.42 12.08
N ASN A 186 -9.40 11.17 12.93
CA ASN A 186 -8.92 12.45 13.44
C ASN A 186 -8.53 13.42 12.32
N THR A 187 -9.44 13.60 11.35
CA THR A 187 -9.18 14.41 10.16
C THR A 187 -9.99 15.70 10.03
N LYS A 188 -10.82 16.01 11.04
CA LYS A 188 -11.77 17.14 11.01
C LYS A 188 -12.77 17.06 9.85
N MET A 189 -12.98 15.86 9.31
CA MET A 189 -13.91 15.64 8.20
C MET A 189 -15.33 15.95 8.65
N LYS A 190 -15.97 16.90 7.98
CA LYS A 190 -17.32 17.38 8.29
C LYS A 190 -18.39 16.76 7.41
N ARG A 191 -18.02 16.37 6.19
CA ARG A 191 -18.95 15.97 5.14
C ARG A 191 -18.37 14.88 4.25
N LEU A 192 -19.24 13.97 3.83
CA LEU A 192 -19.02 13.07 2.70
C LEU A 192 -19.98 13.51 1.59
N GLU A 193 -19.50 13.51 0.34
CA GLU A 193 -20.38 13.70 -0.81
C GLU A 193 -21.21 12.43 -1.09
N ASP A 194 -22.37 12.63 -1.72
CA ASP A 194 -23.18 11.49 -2.18
C ASP A 194 -22.36 10.59 -3.10
N ARG A 195 -22.44 9.28 -2.84
CA ARG A 195 -21.72 8.23 -3.55
C ARG A 195 -20.20 8.25 -3.40
N ALA A 196 -19.64 8.95 -2.40
CA ALA A 196 -18.19 9.02 -2.20
C ALA A 196 -17.50 7.67 -1.92
N LEU A 197 -18.23 6.68 -1.42
CA LEU A 197 -17.72 5.31 -1.20
C LEU A 197 -18.38 4.30 -2.15
N ALA A 198 -19.14 4.73 -3.16
CA ALA A 198 -20.01 3.84 -3.94
C ALA A 198 -19.27 2.78 -4.77
N GLY A 199 -18.03 3.05 -5.19
CA GLY A 199 -17.21 2.12 -5.99
C GLY A 199 -16.43 1.08 -5.19
N LEU A 200 -16.52 1.10 -3.85
CA LEU A 200 -15.76 0.23 -2.96
C LEU A 200 -16.42 -1.15 -2.80
N ASN A 201 -16.46 -1.93 -3.89
CA ASN A 201 -17.24 -3.17 -3.97
C ASN A 201 -16.75 -4.28 -3.03
N GLU A 202 -15.45 -4.30 -2.74
CA GLU A 202 -14.80 -5.33 -1.92
C GLU A 202 -14.58 -4.93 -0.46
N VAL A 203 -15.08 -3.75 -0.07
CA VAL A 203 -14.78 -3.18 1.25
C VAL A 203 -15.40 -4.03 2.37
N GLN A 204 -14.57 -4.34 3.35
CA GLN A 204 -14.91 -5.11 4.53
C GLN A 204 -14.94 -4.25 5.78
N ARG A 205 -14.09 -3.22 5.82
CA ARG A 205 -13.92 -2.35 6.99
C ARG A 205 -13.87 -0.89 6.59
N ILE A 206 -14.78 -0.09 7.16
CA ILE A 206 -14.80 1.36 7.04
C ILE A 206 -14.75 1.95 8.44
N VAL A 207 -13.76 2.78 8.71
CA VAL A 207 -13.62 3.51 9.97
C VAL A 207 -13.45 4.98 9.67
N LEU A 208 -14.43 5.78 10.08
CA LEU A 208 -14.43 7.24 9.96
C LEU A 208 -14.49 7.89 11.36
N LYS A 209 -13.66 7.41 12.30
CA LYS A 209 -13.70 7.78 13.72
C LYS A 209 -13.01 9.12 14.05
N ALA A 210 -13.36 9.71 15.18
CA ALA A 210 -12.80 10.97 15.67
C ALA A 210 -12.84 12.11 14.62
N ASN A 211 -13.91 12.18 13.83
CA ASN A 211 -14.14 13.25 12.86
C ASN A 211 -15.26 14.20 13.33
N GLU A 212 -15.63 15.16 12.49
CA GLU A 212 -16.70 16.15 12.76
C GLU A 212 -17.95 15.87 11.90
N LEU A 213 -18.15 14.62 11.50
CA LEU A 213 -19.25 14.20 10.63
C LEU A 213 -20.57 14.27 11.39
N LYS A 214 -21.51 15.07 10.90
CA LYS A 214 -22.82 15.28 11.55
C LYS A 214 -23.93 14.37 11.04
N GLU A 215 -23.77 13.80 9.86
CA GLU A 215 -24.80 12.99 9.22
C GLU A 215 -24.20 11.78 8.53
N LEU A 216 -24.97 10.69 8.52
CA LEU A 216 -24.66 9.49 7.78
C LEU A 216 -25.84 9.16 6.85
N ARG A 217 -25.56 9.03 5.55
CA ARG A 217 -26.57 8.73 4.53
C ARG A 217 -26.26 7.41 3.84
N ARG A 218 -27.31 6.64 3.53
CA ARG A 218 -27.19 5.39 2.77
C ARG A 218 -26.53 5.61 1.41
N SER A 219 -26.73 6.78 0.81
CA SER A 219 -26.17 7.20 -0.49
C SER A 219 -24.64 7.28 -0.51
N TYR A 220 -23.96 7.33 0.64
CA TYR A 220 -22.50 7.41 0.68
C TYR A 220 -21.84 6.08 0.28
N PHE A 221 -22.47 4.95 0.61
CA PHE A 221 -21.91 3.60 0.51
C PHE A 221 -22.23 2.89 -0.81
N PRO A 222 -21.52 1.78 -1.14
CA PRO A 222 -21.89 0.92 -2.26
C PRO A 222 -23.34 0.45 -2.19
N GLU A 223 -23.97 0.25 -3.34
CA GLU A 223 -25.38 -0.16 -3.41
C GLU A 223 -25.63 -1.54 -2.78
N LEU A 224 -24.71 -2.48 -2.99
CA LEU A 224 -24.85 -3.84 -2.46
C LEU A 224 -24.01 -4.11 -1.21
N ALA A 225 -22.97 -3.30 -0.93
CA ALA A 225 -22.08 -3.35 0.24
C ALA A 225 -21.85 -4.75 0.86
N ALA A 226 -21.77 -5.80 0.02
CA ALA A 226 -22.08 -7.17 0.44
C ALA A 226 -21.01 -7.79 1.37
N LYS A 227 -19.80 -7.20 1.36
CA LYS A 227 -18.65 -7.66 2.14
C LYS A 227 -18.40 -6.80 3.38
N LEU A 228 -19.14 -5.69 3.55
CA LEU A 228 -18.93 -4.75 4.64
C LEU A 228 -19.30 -5.43 5.97
N ALA A 229 -18.30 -5.70 6.79
CA ALA A 229 -18.42 -6.40 8.07
C ALA A 229 -18.18 -5.47 9.26
N HIS A 230 -17.43 -4.38 9.08
CA HIS A 230 -17.11 -3.44 10.14
C HIS A 230 -17.30 -1.99 9.69
N LEU A 231 -18.07 -1.25 10.47
CA LEU A 231 -18.40 0.14 10.21
C LEU A 231 -18.34 0.94 11.52
N ASP A 232 -17.40 1.87 11.61
CA ASP A 232 -17.19 2.70 12.81
C ASP A 232 -17.14 4.20 12.44
N PHE A 233 -17.81 5.03 13.24
CA PHE A 233 -17.95 6.48 13.06
C PHE A 233 -17.74 7.27 14.36
N ARG A 234 -17.41 6.57 15.46
CA ARG A 234 -17.40 7.19 16.80
C ARG A 234 -16.27 8.19 17.00
#